data_AF-A0A2V6EVK2-F1
#
_entry.id   AF-A0A2V6EVK2-F1
#
_cell.length_a   1.000
_cell.length_b   1.000
_cell.length_c   1.000
_cell.angle_alpha   90.00
_cell.angle_beta   90.00
_cell.angle_gamma   90.00
#
_symmetry.space_group_name_H-M   'P 1'
#
loop_
_entity.id
_entity.type
_entity.pdbx_description
1 polymer ?
#
loop_
_entity_poly.entity_id
_entity_poly.type
_entity_poly.pdbx_seq_one_letter_code
_entity_poly.pdbx_strand_id
1 'polypeptide(L)'
;MFNTVEVIYALLDPLLEALATDKFDNEAFLPVDRQQQRVLNYNDNLVNCAFISWADFELWNAWLRVFGIGTFLAEFHLMNGMSDYTRTGDPSYLIGKTQNPAFCDFEDPDYAAFFRDSVEVVEAFEAGCMTSADAAKHIFDTANQYAFPVPIRKDALVRAHWMKEEDQLTERDLKFVRNGFRWALTTPLTRDVVSSAETFFRWCAHRPDPHLGQESDSHTRDLRTPQRSGERQERRASLSSRA
;
A
#
# COMPACT_ATOMS: atom_id res chain seq x y z
N MET A 1 6.05 9.30 10.75
CA MET A 1 5.02 10.06 11.51
C MET A 1 4.09 9.12 12.26
N PHE A 2 3.55 8.07 11.62
CA PHE A 2 2.67 7.08 12.24
C PHE A 2 3.25 6.47 13.54
N ASN A 3 4.47 5.94 13.50
CA ASN A 3 5.15 5.39 14.68
C ASN A 3 5.19 6.34 15.89
N THR A 4 5.46 7.62 15.63
CA THR A 4 5.56 8.63 16.68
C THR A 4 4.23 8.81 17.39
N VAL A 5 3.12 8.84 16.63
CA VAL A 5 1.77 9.00 17.19
C VAL A 5 1.36 7.76 18.00
N GLU A 6 1.62 6.56 17.48
CA GLU A 6 1.34 5.29 18.17
C GLU A 6 2.10 5.18 19.50
N VAL A 7 3.39 5.56 19.53
CA VAL A 7 4.19 5.55 20.76
C VAL A 7 3.73 6.63 21.74
N ILE A 8 3.39 7.82 21.26
CA ILE A 8 2.80 8.87 22.12
C ILE A 8 1.52 8.34 22.76
N TYR A 9 0.63 7.73 21.98
CA TYR A 9 -0.63 7.18 22.47
C TYR A 9 -0.40 6.09 23.52
N ALA A 10 0.50 5.14 23.25
CA ALA A 10 0.86 4.08 24.20
C ALA A 10 1.48 4.62 25.51
N LEU A 11 2.10 5.80 25.47
CA LEU A 11 2.71 6.44 26.64
C LEU A 11 1.69 7.18 27.53
N LEU A 12 0.52 7.56 26.99
CA LEU A 12 -0.44 8.41 27.72
C LEU A 12 -0.88 7.76 29.03
N ASP A 13 -1.40 6.53 28.99
CA ASP A 13 -1.96 5.89 30.19
C ASP A 13 -0.91 5.61 31.27
N PRO A 14 0.27 4.99 30.97
CA PRO A 14 1.32 4.80 31.97
C PRO A 14 1.82 6.11 32.57
N LEU A 15 1.93 7.17 31.76
CA LEU A 15 2.40 8.47 32.22
C LEU A 15 1.37 9.16 33.14
N LEU A 16 0.09 9.11 32.78
CA LEU A 16 -0.99 9.68 33.60
C LEU A 16 -1.10 8.96 34.95
N GLU A 17 -0.97 7.63 34.97
CA GLU A 17 -0.97 6.84 36.21
C GLU A 17 0.25 7.15 37.08
N ALA A 18 1.44 7.24 36.47
CA ALA A 18 2.67 7.61 37.18
C ALA A 18 2.57 9.00 37.83
N LEU A 19 1.99 9.98 37.12
CA LEU A 19 1.74 11.33 37.63
C LEU A 19 0.69 11.34 38.76
N ALA A 20 -0.36 10.54 38.65
CA ALA A 20 -1.42 10.46 39.66
C ALA A 20 -0.95 9.80 40.97
N THR A 21 -0.01 8.85 40.86
CA THR A 21 0.48 8.04 41.99
C THR A 21 1.85 8.46 42.51
N ASP A 22 2.52 9.40 41.84
CA ASP A 22 3.92 9.80 42.08
C ASP A 22 4.89 8.61 42.04
N LYS A 23 4.63 7.64 41.14
CA LYS A 23 5.45 6.42 40.97
C LYS A 23 5.92 6.28 39.54
N PHE A 24 7.24 6.39 39.36
CA PHE A 24 7.90 6.31 38.06
C PHE A 24 8.72 5.02 37.96
N ASP A 25 8.07 3.88 38.16
CA ASP A 25 8.69 2.57 38.06
C ASP A 25 8.87 2.16 36.59
N ASN A 26 10.06 1.69 36.21
CA ASN A 26 10.36 1.27 34.83
C ASN A 26 9.38 0.21 34.31
N GLU A 27 8.89 -0.66 35.18
CA GLU A 27 8.01 -1.77 34.80
C GLU A 27 6.67 -1.31 34.22
N ALA A 28 6.20 -0.12 34.62
CA ALA A 28 5.00 0.49 34.07
C ALA A 28 5.16 0.90 32.60
N PHE A 29 6.40 1.16 32.16
CA PHE A 29 6.73 1.63 30.81
C PHE A 29 7.23 0.52 29.88
N LEU A 30 7.52 -0.68 30.39
CA LEU A 30 7.91 -1.83 29.56
C LEU A 30 6.94 -2.16 28.40
N PRO A 31 5.60 -2.03 28.54
CA PRO A 31 4.70 -2.21 27.41
C PRO A 31 4.96 -1.23 26.26
N VAL A 32 5.33 0.02 26.57
CA VAL A 32 5.65 1.07 25.57
C VAL A 32 6.93 0.72 24.83
N ASP A 33 7.96 0.28 25.55
CA ASP A 33 9.23 -0.18 24.94
C ASP A 33 9.00 -1.36 23.99
N ARG A 34 8.22 -2.36 24.42
CA ARG A 34 7.83 -3.49 23.56
C ARG A 34 7.04 -3.05 22.33
N GLN A 35 6.14 -2.07 22.45
CA GLN A 35 5.42 -1.50 21.31
C GLN A 35 6.38 -0.81 20.34
N GLN A 36 7.28 0.02 20.85
CA GLN A 36 8.28 0.71 20.04
C GLN A 36 9.18 -0.28 19.29
N GLN A 37 9.68 -1.32 19.95
CA GLN A 37 10.54 -2.32 19.31
C GLN A 37 9.80 -3.11 18.22
N ARG A 38 8.52 -3.47 18.44
CA ARG A 38 7.70 -4.11 17.40
C ARG A 38 7.58 -3.25 16.16
N VAL A 39 7.25 -1.97 16.35
CA VAL A 39 7.11 -1.01 15.27
C VAL A 39 8.45 -0.80 14.54
N LEU A 40 9.58 -0.76 15.25
CA LEU A 40 10.90 -0.68 14.61
C LEU A 40 11.20 -1.92 13.76
N ASN A 41 11.03 -3.13 14.32
CA ASN A 41 11.24 -4.38 13.58
C ASN A 41 10.34 -4.47 12.34
N TYR A 42 9.08 -4.08 12.46
CA TYR A 42 8.15 -4.02 11.33
C TYR A 42 8.67 -3.08 10.24
N ASN A 43 9.10 -1.86 10.60
CA ASN A 43 9.59 -0.89 9.63
C ASN A 43 10.91 -1.32 8.99
N ASP A 44 11.82 -1.94 9.75
CA ASP A 44 13.07 -2.47 9.21
C ASP A 44 12.80 -3.52 8.14
N ASN A 45 11.93 -4.49 8.43
CA ASN A 45 11.51 -5.49 7.45
C ASN A 45 10.77 -4.85 6.27
N LEU A 46 9.85 -3.91 6.54
CA LEU A 46 9.03 -3.27 5.52
C LEU A 46 9.90 -2.54 4.49
N VAL A 47 10.87 -1.77 4.99
CA VAL A 47 11.78 -0.96 4.18
C VAL A 47 12.84 -1.82 3.51
N ASN A 48 13.44 -2.79 4.22
CA ASN A 48 14.43 -3.69 3.64
C ASN A 48 13.86 -4.44 2.43
N CYS A 49 12.67 -5.06 2.60
CA CYS A 49 12.00 -5.76 1.51
C CYS A 49 11.56 -4.84 0.37
N ALA A 50 11.30 -3.55 0.65
CA ALA A 50 11.08 -2.56 -0.41
C ALA A 50 12.35 -2.35 -1.26
N PHE A 51 13.52 -2.20 -0.63
CA PHE A 51 14.78 -2.06 -1.36
C PHE A 51 15.14 -3.30 -2.18
N ILE A 52 14.91 -4.50 -1.62
CA ILE A 52 15.13 -5.76 -2.33
C ILE A 52 14.20 -5.86 -3.54
N SER A 53 12.91 -5.60 -3.35
CA SER A 53 11.90 -5.73 -4.40
C SER A 53 12.05 -4.74 -5.55
N TRP A 54 12.78 -3.63 -5.36
CA TRP A 54 13.12 -2.71 -6.47
C TRP A 54 14.02 -3.32 -7.55
N ALA A 55 14.64 -4.48 -7.29
CA ALA A 55 15.41 -5.21 -8.29
C ALA A 55 14.55 -5.70 -9.47
N ASP A 56 13.25 -5.92 -9.26
CA ASP A 56 12.35 -6.45 -10.27
C ASP A 56 10.93 -5.85 -10.14
N PHE A 57 10.34 -5.45 -11.26
CA PHE A 57 9.05 -4.79 -11.25
C PHE A 57 7.91 -5.69 -10.70
N GLU A 58 7.90 -6.98 -11.04
CA GLU A 58 6.84 -7.90 -10.59
C GLU A 58 6.90 -8.10 -9.08
N LEU A 59 8.12 -8.20 -8.55
CA LEU A 59 8.34 -8.33 -7.11
C LEU A 59 7.97 -7.03 -6.38
N TRP A 60 8.33 -5.86 -6.92
CA TRP A 60 7.87 -4.58 -6.37
C TRP A 60 6.34 -4.47 -6.37
N ASN A 61 5.69 -4.88 -7.46
CA ASN A 61 4.23 -4.85 -7.55
C ASN A 61 3.57 -5.73 -6.48
N ALA A 62 4.10 -6.93 -6.26
CA ALA A 62 3.63 -7.83 -5.21
C ALA A 62 3.88 -7.25 -3.80
N TRP A 63 5.09 -6.77 -3.54
CA TRP A 63 5.47 -6.19 -2.26
C TRP A 63 4.63 -4.96 -1.90
N LEU A 64 4.32 -4.12 -2.89
CA LEU A 64 3.43 -2.97 -2.71
C LEU A 64 2.04 -3.39 -2.21
N ARG A 65 1.55 -4.61 -2.55
CA ARG A 65 0.29 -5.13 -2.03
C ARG A 65 0.38 -5.59 -0.57
N VAL A 66 1.52 -6.12 -0.16
CA VAL A 66 1.76 -6.45 1.26
C VAL A 66 1.65 -5.19 2.12
N PHE A 67 2.29 -4.09 1.68
CA PHE A 67 2.17 -2.79 2.32
C PHE A 67 0.74 -2.23 2.27
N GLY A 68 0.09 -2.30 1.10
CA GLY A 68 -1.27 -1.78 0.91
C GLY A 68 -2.32 -2.49 1.78
N ILE A 69 -2.25 -3.83 1.87
CA ILE A 69 -3.14 -4.64 2.70
C ILE A 69 -3.01 -4.23 4.17
N GLY A 70 -1.79 -4.08 4.69
CA GLY A 70 -1.61 -3.64 6.09
C GLY A 70 -2.17 -2.24 6.33
N THR A 71 -1.82 -1.31 5.46
CA THR A 71 -2.13 0.12 5.66
C THR A 71 -3.61 0.43 5.50
N PHE A 72 -4.23 0.03 4.38
CA PHE A 72 -5.62 0.40 4.11
C PHE A 72 -6.60 -0.26 5.08
N LEU A 73 -6.34 -1.51 5.49
CA LEU A 73 -7.21 -2.19 6.43
C LEU A 73 -7.15 -1.53 7.81
N ALA A 74 -5.94 -1.26 8.31
CA ALA A 74 -5.76 -0.54 9.57
C ALA A 74 -6.42 0.84 9.56
N GLU A 75 -6.25 1.59 8.45
CA GLU A 75 -6.87 2.89 8.28
C GLU A 75 -8.41 2.81 8.32
N PHE A 76 -9.02 1.88 7.58
CA PHE A 76 -10.48 1.73 7.59
C PHE A 76 -11.02 1.24 8.95
N HIS A 77 -10.28 0.38 9.65
CA HIS A 77 -10.64 -0.01 11.03
C HIS A 77 -10.63 1.20 11.97
N LEU A 78 -9.58 2.03 11.92
CA LEU A 78 -9.49 3.25 12.71
C LEU A 78 -10.60 4.24 12.35
N MET A 79 -10.88 4.46 11.06
CA MET A 79 -11.95 5.35 10.59
C MET A 79 -13.32 4.94 11.14
N ASN A 80 -13.60 3.63 11.16
CA ASN A 80 -14.84 3.10 11.74
C ASN A 80 -14.90 3.30 13.25
N GLY A 81 -13.81 3.01 13.97
CA GLY A 81 -13.72 3.24 15.41
C GLY A 81 -13.95 4.70 15.78
N MET A 82 -13.32 5.62 15.03
CA MET A 82 -13.53 7.06 15.19
C MET A 82 -14.97 7.50 14.91
N SER A 83 -15.64 6.88 13.91
CA SER A 83 -17.06 7.12 13.63
C SER A 83 -17.95 6.69 14.78
N ASP A 84 -17.73 5.49 15.31
CA ASP A 84 -18.51 4.96 16.42
C ASP A 84 -18.28 5.76 17.72
N TYR A 85 -17.04 6.14 18.00
CA TYR A 85 -16.71 7.05 19.11
C TYR A 85 -17.42 8.40 18.96
N THR A 86 -17.39 9.02 17.79
CA THR A 86 -18.02 10.35 17.58
C THR A 86 -19.53 10.29 17.79
N ARG A 87 -20.17 9.18 17.43
CA ARG A 87 -21.61 8.97 17.58
C ARG A 87 -22.04 8.64 19.01
N THR A 88 -21.21 7.91 19.74
CA THR A 88 -21.60 7.32 21.05
C THR A 88 -20.94 7.99 22.25
N GLY A 89 -19.78 8.63 22.05
CA GLY A 89 -18.89 9.09 23.12
C GLY A 89 -18.14 7.98 23.84
N ASP A 90 -18.27 6.70 23.44
CA ASP A 90 -17.66 5.57 24.13
C ASP A 90 -16.21 5.34 23.64
N PRO A 91 -15.19 5.59 24.47
CA PRO A 91 -13.78 5.45 24.08
C PRO A 91 -13.38 4.00 23.79
N SER A 92 -14.20 3.00 24.14
CA SER A 92 -13.90 1.59 23.82
C SER A 92 -13.79 1.32 22.31
N TYR A 93 -14.40 2.16 21.46
CA TYR A 93 -14.26 2.10 20.00
C TYR A 93 -12.91 2.60 19.47
N LEU A 94 -12.12 3.28 20.31
CA LEU A 94 -10.77 3.75 19.98
C LEU A 94 -9.68 2.76 20.42
N ILE A 95 -10.07 1.60 20.93
CA ILE A 95 -9.15 0.53 21.32
C ILE A 95 -9.20 -0.54 20.24
N GLY A 96 -8.05 -0.75 19.59
CA GLY A 96 -7.89 -1.83 18.62
C GLY A 96 -8.03 -3.20 19.28
N LYS A 97 -8.44 -4.20 18.49
CA LYS A 97 -8.79 -5.55 19.00
C LYS A 97 -7.79 -6.63 18.62
N THR A 98 -6.75 -6.25 17.86
CA THR A 98 -5.80 -7.21 17.33
C THR A 98 -4.81 -7.62 18.40
N GLN A 99 -4.68 -8.94 18.58
CA GLN A 99 -3.72 -9.50 19.51
C GLN A 99 -2.36 -9.62 18.82
N ASN A 100 -1.30 -9.19 19.50
CA ASN A 100 0.07 -9.23 19.00
C ASN A 100 0.25 -8.58 17.60
N PRO A 101 -0.20 -7.33 17.41
CA PRO A 101 -0.06 -6.67 16.12
C PRO A 101 1.41 -6.50 15.73
N ALA A 102 1.65 -6.49 14.41
CA ALA A 102 2.92 -6.17 13.78
C ALA A 102 3.27 -4.68 13.99
N PHE A 103 2.31 -3.77 13.83
CA PHE A 103 2.57 -2.33 13.94
C PHE A 103 1.50 -1.50 14.65
N CYS A 104 0.21 -1.85 14.60
CA CYS A 104 -0.84 -1.14 15.34
C CYS A 104 -2.02 -2.02 15.71
N ASP A 105 -2.76 -1.65 16.76
CA ASP A 105 -3.87 -2.47 17.29
C ASP A 105 -5.09 -2.54 16.35
N PHE A 106 -5.12 -1.70 15.29
CA PHE A 106 -6.18 -1.64 14.29
C PHE A 106 -5.90 -2.46 13.03
N GLU A 107 -4.71 -3.06 12.90
CA GLU A 107 -4.43 -3.97 11.79
C GLU A 107 -5.36 -5.19 11.83
N ASP A 108 -5.50 -5.90 10.72
CA ASP A 108 -6.27 -7.15 10.69
C ASP A 108 -5.53 -8.28 11.45
N PRO A 109 -6.23 -9.13 12.24
CA PRO A 109 -5.60 -10.12 13.11
C PRO A 109 -4.59 -11.06 12.45
N ASP A 110 -4.79 -11.45 11.19
CA ASP A 110 -3.91 -12.40 10.51
C ASP A 110 -2.81 -11.69 9.69
N TYR A 111 -2.78 -10.35 9.70
CA TYR A 111 -1.81 -9.57 8.92
C TYR A 111 -0.37 -9.87 9.32
N ALA A 112 -0.08 -9.99 10.62
CA ALA A 112 1.28 -10.26 11.09
C ALA A 112 1.85 -11.58 10.54
N ALA A 113 1.00 -12.60 10.35
CA ALA A 113 1.42 -13.88 9.76
C ALA A 113 1.66 -13.74 8.25
N PHE A 114 0.74 -13.09 7.54
CA PHE A 114 0.88 -12.80 6.11
C PHE A 114 2.12 -11.94 5.79
N PHE A 115 2.37 -10.92 6.61
CA PHE A 115 3.52 -10.03 6.48
C PHE A 115 4.83 -10.81 6.64
N ARG A 116 4.93 -11.65 7.68
CA ARG A 116 6.13 -12.47 7.92
C ARG A 116 6.40 -13.45 6.77
N ASP A 117 5.38 -14.16 6.29
CA ASP A 117 5.51 -15.05 5.12
C ASP A 117 6.01 -14.28 3.89
N SER A 118 5.46 -13.08 3.65
CA SER A 118 5.87 -12.24 2.53
C SER A 118 7.31 -11.73 2.66
N VAL A 119 7.76 -11.41 3.88
CA VAL A 119 9.16 -11.02 4.16
C VAL A 119 10.11 -12.18 3.86
N GLU A 120 9.82 -13.38 4.36
CA GLU A 120 10.63 -14.57 4.12
C GLU A 120 10.79 -14.87 2.62
N VAL A 121 9.75 -14.64 1.83
CA VAL A 121 9.74 -14.83 0.37
C VAL A 121 10.62 -13.80 -0.36
N VAL A 122 10.56 -12.53 0.05
CA VAL A 122 11.40 -11.47 -0.53
C VAL A 122 12.88 -11.70 -0.17
N GLU A 123 13.17 -12.10 1.07
CA GLU A 123 14.53 -12.44 1.51
C GLU A 123 15.07 -13.69 0.79
N ALA A 124 14.21 -14.68 0.49
CA ALA A 124 14.59 -15.84 -0.30
C ALA A 124 14.98 -15.47 -1.74
N PHE A 125 14.33 -14.46 -2.32
CA PHE A 125 14.75 -13.88 -3.60
C PHE A 125 16.12 -13.18 -3.49
N GLU A 126 16.34 -12.36 -2.45
CA GLU A 126 17.63 -11.70 -2.23
C GLU A 126 18.78 -12.71 -2.09
N ALA A 127 18.53 -13.81 -1.38
CA ALA A 127 19.49 -14.90 -1.20
C ALA A 127 19.76 -15.72 -2.49
N GLY A 128 19.03 -15.46 -3.59
CA GLY A 128 19.13 -16.22 -4.84
C GLY A 128 18.50 -17.62 -4.77
N CYS A 129 17.69 -17.89 -3.75
CA CYS A 129 16.98 -19.16 -3.56
C CYS A 129 15.66 -19.23 -4.33
N MET A 130 15.15 -18.09 -4.80
CA MET A 130 13.86 -17.95 -5.49
C MET A 130 13.96 -16.92 -6.62
N THR A 131 13.19 -17.10 -7.69
CA THR A 131 13.11 -16.08 -8.76
C THR A 131 12.14 -14.96 -8.37
N SER A 132 12.26 -13.78 -8.99
CA SER A 132 11.33 -12.66 -8.76
C SER A 132 9.89 -13.04 -9.12
N ALA A 133 9.69 -13.74 -10.23
CA ALA A 133 8.40 -14.21 -10.69
C ALA A 133 7.75 -15.19 -9.71
N ASP A 134 8.51 -16.17 -9.19
CA ASP A 134 8.01 -17.12 -8.20
C ASP A 134 7.66 -16.40 -6.88
N ALA A 135 8.51 -15.48 -6.43
CA ALA A 135 8.30 -14.71 -5.20
C ALA A 135 7.04 -13.84 -5.29
N ALA A 136 6.89 -13.11 -6.40
CA ALA A 136 5.70 -12.31 -6.67
C ALA A 136 4.44 -13.18 -6.72
N LYS A 137 4.50 -14.33 -7.40
CA LYS A 137 3.40 -15.27 -7.49
C LYS A 137 2.98 -15.76 -6.10
N HIS A 138 3.93 -16.16 -5.26
CA HIS A 138 3.64 -16.62 -3.89
C HIS A 138 2.91 -15.53 -3.10
N ILE A 139 3.42 -14.30 -3.09
CA ILE A 139 2.79 -13.18 -2.37
C ILE A 139 1.35 -12.97 -2.85
N PHE A 140 1.09 -12.97 -4.16
CA PHE A 140 -0.26 -12.81 -4.70
C PHE A 140 -1.19 -13.99 -4.40
N ASP A 141 -0.68 -15.22 -4.42
CA ASP A 141 -1.45 -16.40 -4.04
C ASP A 141 -1.84 -16.34 -2.56
N THR A 142 -0.90 -16.03 -1.67
CA THR A 142 -1.15 -15.89 -0.23
C THR A 142 -2.13 -14.72 0.02
N ALA A 143 -1.96 -13.58 -0.65
CA ALA A 143 -2.87 -12.44 -0.54
C ALA A 143 -4.30 -12.79 -0.99
N ASN A 144 -4.47 -13.60 -2.04
CA ASN A 144 -5.79 -14.05 -2.48
C ASN A 144 -6.46 -14.99 -1.48
N GLN A 145 -5.68 -15.84 -0.80
CA GLN A 145 -6.16 -16.76 0.24
C GLN A 145 -6.42 -16.05 1.57
N TYR A 146 -5.76 -14.92 1.81
CA TYR A 146 -5.94 -14.12 3.00
C TYR A 146 -7.38 -13.58 3.08
N ALA A 147 -8.12 -14.07 4.07
CA ALA A 147 -9.52 -13.77 4.30
C ALA A 147 -9.69 -12.48 5.12
N PHE A 148 -9.25 -11.35 4.58
CA PHE A 148 -9.47 -10.04 5.20
C PHE A 148 -10.78 -9.37 4.71
N PRO A 149 -11.60 -8.81 5.62
CA PRO A 149 -12.66 -7.90 5.24
C PRO A 149 -12.08 -6.55 4.79
N VAL A 150 -12.72 -5.87 3.85
CA VAL A 150 -12.44 -4.45 3.56
C VAL A 150 -13.49 -3.62 4.31
N PRO A 151 -13.19 -3.03 5.48
CA PRO A 151 -14.21 -2.55 6.40
C PRO A 151 -14.66 -1.12 6.05
N ILE A 152 -15.00 -0.84 4.80
CA ILE A 152 -15.46 0.49 4.39
C ILE A 152 -16.92 0.70 4.83
N ARG A 153 -17.21 1.80 5.54
CA ARG A 153 -18.59 2.21 5.89
C ARG A 153 -18.86 3.65 5.46
N LYS A 154 -20.08 3.95 5.01
CA LYS A 154 -20.46 5.30 4.55
C LYS A 154 -20.24 6.35 5.64
N ASP A 155 -20.71 6.09 6.86
CA ASP A 155 -20.62 7.03 7.98
C ASP A 155 -19.16 7.39 8.32
N ALA A 156 -18.27 6.41 8.28
CA ALA A 156 -16.83 6.61 8.46
C ALA A 156 -16.21 7.44 7.34
N LEU A 157 -16.58 7.20 6.07
CA LEU A 157 -16.14 8.00 4.93
C LEU A 157 -16.62 9.45 5.00
N VAL A 158 -17.87 9.67 5.42
CA VAL A 158 -18.44 11.01 5.61
C VAL A 158 -17.70 11.75 6.73
N ARG A 159 -17.46 11.09 7.86
CA ARG A 159 -16.68 11.65 8.97
C ARG A 159 -15.26 12.04 8.54
N ALA A 160 -14.61 11.21 7.74
CA ALA A 160 -13.27 11.49 7.22
C ALA A 160 -13.25 12.55 6.11
N HIS A 161 -14.41 13.11 5.74
CA HIS A 161 -14.57 14.06 4.64
C HIS A 161 -14.17 13.51 3.26
N TRP A 162 -14.22 12.19 3.10
CA TRP A 162 -14.01 11.53 1.81
C TRP A 162 -15.30 11.47 0.99
N MET A 163 -16.44 11.70 1.65
CA MET A 163 -17.77 11.76 1.05
C MET A 163 -18.61 12.83 1.73
N LYS A 164 -19.64 13.31 1.04
CA LYS A 164 -20.63 14.21 1.62
C LYS A 164 -21.80 13.43 2.19
N GLU A 165 -22.52 14.03 3.13
CA GLU A 165 -23.66 13.37 3.78
C GLU A 165 -24.81 13.11 2.78
N GLU A 166 -25.02 14.06 1.88
CA GLU A 166 -26.00 14.03 0.80
C GLU A 166 -25.71 12.98 -0.30
N ASP A 167 -24.49 12.46 -0.37
CA ASP A 167 -24.13 11.44 -1.36
C ASP A 167 -24.89 10.14 -1.05
N GLN A 168 -25.71 9.68 -2.00
CA GLN A 168 -26.44 8.43 -1.86
C GLN A 168 -25.51 7.26 -2.19
N LEU A 169 -25.06 6.55 -1.16
CA LEU A 169 -24.34 5.27 -1.29
C LEU A 169 -25.17 4.18 -0.63
N THR A 170 -25.64 3.21 -1.42
CA THR A 170 -26.36 2.04 -0.91
C THR A 170 -25.38 0.98 -0.41
N GLU A 171 -25.84 0.00 0.39
CA GLU A 171 -24.98 -1.15 0.75
C GLU A 171 -24.54 -1.97 -0.47
N ARG A 172 -25.31 -1.95 -1.55
CA ARG A 172 -24.90 -2.56 -2.82
C ARG A 172 -23.68 -1.84 -3.39
N ASP A 173 -23.67 -0.51 -3.36
CA ASP A 173 -22.55 0.31 -3.83
C ASP A 173 -21.33 0.10 -2.93
N LEU A 174 -21.50 0.11 -1.60
CA LEU A 174 -20.42 -0.20 -0.66
C LEU A 174 -19.84 -1.59 -0.91
N LYS A 175 -20.66 -2.61 -1.16
CA LYS A 175 -20.18 -3.95 -1.51
C LYS A 175 -19.37 -3.94 -2.80
N PHE A 176 -19.80 -3.20 -3.81
CA PHE A 176 -19.07 -3.06 -5.07
C PHE A 176 -17.70 -2.42 -4.84
N VAL A 177 -17.64 -1.37 -4.02
CA VAL A 177 -16.39 -0.71 -3.62
C VAL A 177 -15.45 -1.65 -2.85
N ARG A 178 -15.97 -2.35 -1.83
CA ARG A 178 -15.19 -3.32 -1.03
C ARG A 178 -14.59 -4.42 -1.93
N ASN A 179 -15.34 -4.90 -2.90
CA ASN A 179 -14.87 -5.89 -3.88
C ASN A 179 -13.75 -5.33 -4.78
N GLY A 180 -13.89 -4.09 -5.25
CA GLY A 180 -12.86 -3.42 -6.06
C GLY A 180 -11.54 -3.25 -5.31
N PHE A 181 -11.60 -2.80 -4.05
CA PHE A 181 -10.42 -2.73 -3.19
C PHE A 181 -9.79 -4.11 -2.97
N ARG A 182 -10.59 -5.13 -2.66
CA ARG A 182 -10.06 -6.49 -2.50
C ARG A 182 -9.35 -6.95 -3.77
N TRP A 183 -9.99 -6.80 -4.93
CA TRP A 183 -9.41 -7.21 -6.20
C TRP A 183 -8.07 -6.50 -6.47
N ALA A 184 -8.00 -5.18 -6.30
CA ALA A 184 -6.78 -4.42 -6.50
C ALA A 184 -5.65 -4.82 -5.54
N LEU A 185 -5.99 -5.18 -4.30
CA LEU A 185 -5.01 -5.59 -3.30
C LEU A 185 -4.49 -7.03 -3.50
N THR A 186 -5.17 -7.86 -4.29
CA THR A 186 -4.78 -9.28 -4.44
C THR A 186 -4.48 -9.70 -5.86
N THR A 187 -4.51 -8.79 -6.84
CA THR A 187 -4.26 -9.10 -8.25
C THR A 187 -2.92 -8.53 -8.75
N PRO A 188 -2.15 -9.30 -9.53
CA PRO A 188 -0.97 -8.76 -10.23
C PRO A 188 -1.34 -7.78 -11.36
N LEU A 189 -2.64 -7.72 -11.72
CA LEU A 189 -3.15 -6.92 -12.84
C LEU A 189 -3.39 -5.44 -12.50
N THR A 190 -3.08 -5.03 -11.27
CA THR A 190 -3.05 -3.61 -10.90
C THR A 190 -1.60 -3.25 -10.62
N ARG A 191 -1.13 -2.14 -11.19
CA ARG A 191 0.20 -1.57 -10.91
C ARG A 191 0.11 -0.21 -10.24
N ASP A 192 -1.08 0.36 -10.20
CA ASP A 192 -1.38 1.65 -9.61
C ASP A 192 -1.80 1.55 -8.14
N VAL A 193 -1.84 2.71 -7.51
CA VAL A 193 -2.42 2.97 -6.18
C VAL A 193 -3.66 3.85 -6.36
N VAL A 194 -4.58 3.85 -5.39
CA VAL A 194 -5.74 4.77 -5.44
C VAL A 194 -5.25 6.21 -5.40
N SER A 195 -5.11 6.83 -6.56
CA SER A 195 -4.70 8.23 -6.72
C SER A 195 -5.74 9.05 -7.47
N SER A 196 -6.76 8.41 -8.04
CA SER A 196 -7.83 9.06 -8.80
C SER A 196 -9.13 8.26 -8.78
N ALA A 197 -10.24 8.95 -9.07
CA ALA A 197 -11.54 8.31 -9.26
C ALA A 197 -11.55 7.33 -10.45
N GLU A 198 -10.77 7.60 -11.51
CA GLU A 198 -10.66 6.72 -12.67
C GLU A 198 -10.06 5.37 -12.30
N THR A 199 -8.91 5.39 -11.61
CA THR A 199 -8.27 4.19 -11.03
C THR A 199 -9.26 3.42 -10.17
N PHE A 200 -9.97 4.12 -9.30
CA PHE A 200 -10.92 3.50 -8.39
C PHE A 200 -12.06 2.77 -9.12
N PHE A 201 -12.72 3.42 -10.09
CA PHE A 201 -13.79 2.76 -10.86
C PHE A 201 -13.27 1.61 -11.71
N ARG A 202 -12.02 1.71 -12.18
CA ARG A 202 -11.34 0.62 -12.91
C ARG A 202 -11.18 -0.61 -12.02
N TRP A 203 -10.73 -0.41 -10.78
CA TRP A 203 -10.61 -1.49 -9.80
C TRP A 203 -11.96 -2.13 -9.49
N CYS A 204 -13.00 -1.32 -9.27
CA CYS A 204 -14.34 -1.85 -9.05
C CYS A 204 -14.88 -2.64 -10.26
N ALA A 205 -14.46 -2.30 -11.48
CA ALA A 205 -14.79 -3.03 -12.69
C ALA A 205 -13.84 -4.22 -12.99
N HIS A 206 -12.89 -4.53 -12.10
CA HIS A 206 -11.86 -5.56 -12.27
C HIS A 206 -11.08 -5.44 -13.60
N ARG A 207 -10.81 -4.20 -14.03
CA ARG A 207 -10.08 -3.93 -15.27
C ARG A 207 -8.59 -3.76 -14.98
N PRO A 208 -7.69 -4.44 -15.72
CA PRO A 208 -6.25 -4.29 -15.54
C PRO A 208 -5.77 -2.84 -15.72
N ASP A 209 -4.61 -2.52 -15.16
CA ASP A 209 -3.92 -1.26 -15.45
C ASP A 209 -3.68 -1.12 -16.96
N PRO A 210 -4.09 0.00 -17.60
CA PRO A 210 -3.90 0.20 -19.04
C PRO A 210 -2.42 0.20 -19.46
N HIS A 211 -1.49 0.51 -18.55
CA HIS A 211 -0.05 0.47 -18.80
C HIS A 211 0.55 -0.94 -18.68
N LEU A 212 -0.23 -1.95 -18.25
CA LEU A 212 0.18 -3.34 -18.39
C LEU A 212 0.31 -3.76 -19.85
N GLY A 213 -0.30 -3.01 -20.77
CA GLY A 213 -0.11 -3.15 -22.20
C GLY A 213 -0.69 -4.44 -22.76
N GLN A 214 -1.56 -4.28 -23.76
CA GLN A 214 -1.85 -5.33 -24.73
C GLN A 214 -0.55 -6.03 -25.12
N GLU A 215 -0.56 -7.36 -25.07
CA GLU A 215 0.50 -8.15 -25.68
C GLU A 215 0.81 -7.59 -27.09
N SER A 216 2.08 -7.25 -27.29
CA SER A 216 2.79 -7.19 -28.56
C SER A 216 2.01 -7.68 -29.79
N ASP A 217 1.23 -6.79 -30.41
CA ASP A 217 0.72 -6.96 -31.78
C ASP A 217 1.46 -6.01 -32.75
N SER A 218 2.76 -5.74 -32.50
CA SER A 218 3.58 -4.85 -33.34
C SER A 218 4.89 -5.45 -33.84
N HIS A 219 5.15 -6.75 -33.63
CA HIS A 219 6.22 -7.47 -34.33
C HIS A 219 5.81 -7.89 -35.75
N THR A 220 5.23 -6.96 -36.50
CA THR A 220 5.17 -6.95 -37.98
C THR A 220 5.20 -5.52 -38.50
N ARG A 221 5.98 -4.63 -37.88
CA ARG A 221 6.48 -3.44 -38.59
C ARG A 221 7.82 -3.78 -39.25
N ASP A 222 7.64 -4.33 -40.45
CA ASP A 222 8.51 -4.24 -41.62
C ASP A 222 9.75 -3.34 -41.40
N LEU A 223 10.91 -3.96 -41.22
CA LEU A 223 12.22 -3.32 -41.37
C LEU A 223 12.38 -2.91 -42.85
N ARG A 224 11.73 -1.83 -43.27
CA ARG A 224 12.07 -1.14 -44.51
C ARG A 224 13.08 -0.04 -44.22
N THR A 225 14.34 -0.42 -44.41
CA THR A 225 15.51 0.44 -44.58
C THR A 225 15.18 1.64 -45.48
N PRO A 226 15.47 2.90 -45.10
CA PRO A 226 15.52 3.99 -46.06
C PRO A 226 16.83 3.91 -46.84
N GLN A 227 16.72 3.75 -48.15
CA GLN A 227 17.83 3.84 -49.11
C GLN A 227 18.61 5.15 -48.96
N ARG A 228 19.94 5.03 -48.97
CA ARG A 228 20.89 6.13 -49.26
C ARG A 228 20.81 6.50 -50.76
N SER A 229 20.60 7.78 -51.05
CA SER A 229 21.17 8.59 -52.16
C SER A 229 20.32 9.87 -52.32
N GLY A 230 20.85 11.08 -52.55
CA GLY A 230 22.20 11.46 -52.89
C GLY A 230 22.42 12.99 -52.88
N GLU A 231 23.62 13.34 -53.33
CA GLU A 231 23.99 14.58 -54.03
C GLU A 231 24.03 15.89 -53.23
N ARG A 232 25.22 16.18 -52.68
CA ARG A 232 25.68 17.54 -52.42
C ARG A 232 26.75 17.86 -53.46
N GLN A 233 26.37 18.58 -54.52
CA GLN A 233 27.29 19.13 -55.51
C GLN A 233 27.19 20.66 -55.55
N GLU A 234 28.34 21.27 -55.70
CA GLU A 234 28.72 22.67 -55.50
C GLU A 234 27.99 23.66 -56.41
N ARG A 235 27.70 24.86 -55.90
CA ARG A 235 27.74 26.09 -56.71
C ARG A 235 28.34 27.26 -55.92
N ARG A 236 29.49 27.73 -56.42
CA ARG A 236 30.14 29.03 -56.14
C ARG A 236 29.39 30.17 -56.83
N ALA A 237 29.31 31.32 -56.14
CA ALA A 237 29.42 32.68 -56.69
C ALA A 237 29.80 33.59 -55.49
N SER A 238 31.04 34.05 -55.30
CA SER A 238 31.75 35.15 -55.99
C SER A 238 31.00 36.49 -55.96
N LEU A 239 31.39 37.38 -55.03
CA LEU A 239 31.45 38.87 -55.11
C LEU A 239 32.22 39.33 -53.84
N SER A 240 33.55 39.48 -53.91
CA SER A 240 34.32 40.71 -54.16
C SER A 240 34.26 41.79 -53.05
N SER A 241 35.42 41.95 -52.40
CA SER A 241 36.01 43.10 -51.68
C SER A 241 35.31 44.48 -51.72
N ARG A 242 35.31 45.21 -50.59
CA ARG A 242 36.25 46.33 -50.28
C ARG A 242 35.78 47.12 -49.04
N ALA A 243 36.80 47.55 -48.28
CA ALA A 243 36.84 48.61 -47.25
C ALA A 243 36.15 48.34 -45.92
#